data_AF-A0A2D8HV22-F1
#
_entry.id   AF-A0A2D8HV22-F1
#
_cell.length_a   1.000
_cell.length_b   1.000
_cell.length_c   1.000
_cell.angle_alpha   90.00
_cell.angle_beta   90.00
_cell.angle_gamma   90.00
#
_symmetry.space_group_name_H-M   'P 1'
#
loop_
_entity.id
_entity.type
_entity.pdbx_description
1 polymer ?
#
loop_
_entity_poly.entity_id
_entity_poly.type
_entity_poly.pdbx_seq_one_letter_code
_entity_poly.pdbx_strand_id
1 'polypeptide(L)'
;MLKKLPLATAIALSFAASGQAADFEVGDYEIKFDSILSYGAAWRMEDQANHLMHPGNRQGGTAQSSVGDDGNLNFDKGDLVSSVVKGVHDLSIDGGSHGAFIRFNYWYDHVVSEENMAHGHPGNNYYPGTKLNDSVFDDYSQGKGVELLDAFVYANFDLGDMPASVRLGRQVLSWGESTFVFNGINDINPLDVNAARRPGAEIKEALLPVGMLSTSIGLTNTLNLEAFYQYEWDNTKLDGCGTYFSSVDILGGPGCGKVTLNPQLVPGDPDSYLSDFESVQAGAYIGSNPTLEASDSGQWGANLRYYSMDLDTEFGVYYLNLHNNTPIISAYNWTVDPRPFQQAAGAAGQQLGYTWSTP
;
A
#
# COMPACT_ATOMS: atom_id res chain seq x y z
N MET A 1 5.14 4.67 42.28
CA MET A 1 4.40 3.70 41.45
C MET A 1 2.92 4.03 41.20
N LEU A 2 2.29 4.99 41.91
CA LEU A 2 0.85 5.29 41.77
C LEU A 2 0.46 6.32 40.67
N LYS A 3 1.40 6.92 39.94
CA LYS A 3 1.11 7.96 38.93
C LYS A 3 0.78 7.45 37.52
N LYS A 4 1.02 6.17 37.22
CA LYS A 4 0.72 5.57 35.89
C LYS A 4 -0.66 4.93 35.81
N LEU A 5 -1.26 4.60 36.96
CA LEU A 5 -2.61 4.03 37.03
C LEU A 5 -3.69 4.97 36.46
N PRO A 6 -3.76 6.27 36.79
CA PRO A 6 -4.85 7.13 36.30
C PRO A 6 -4.80 7.36 34.79
N LEU A 7 -3.62 7.37 34.16
CA LEU A 7 -3.50 7.50 32.71
C LEU A 7 -3.93 6.21 32.00
N ALA A 8 -3.51 5.05 32.50
CA ALA A 8 -3.93 3.75 31.97
C ALA A 8 -5.45 3.54 32.11
N THR A 9 -6.05 3.96 33.23
CA THR A 9 -7.50 3.90 33.44
C THR A 9 -8.26 4.92 32.57
N ALA A 10 -7.70 6.12 32.35
CA ALA A 10 -8.29 7.12 31.45
C ALA A 10 -8.28 6.65 29.99
N ILE A 11 -7.18 6.04 29.55
CA ILE A 11 -7.05 5.44 28.21
C ILE A 11 -8.04 4.28 28.04
N ALA A 12 -8.13 3.38 29.03
CA ALA A 12 -9.08 2.26 29.00
C ALA A 12 -10.55 2.71 29.00
N LEU A 13 -10.89 3.82 29.67
CA LEU A 13 -12.24 4.39 29.67
C LEU A 13 -12.59 5.15 28.37
N SER A 14 -11.60 5.73 27.67
CA SER A 14 -11.83 6.35 26.35
C SER A 14 -12.05 5.35 25.22
N PHE A 15 -11.68 4.07 25.40
CA PHE A 15 -11.97 2.99 24.44
C PHE A 15 -13.32 2.30 24.67
N ALA A 16 -14.12 2.73 25.65
CA ALA A 16 -15.49 2.25 25.84
C ALA A 16 -16.51 2.96 24.93
N ALA A 17 -16.08 3.39 23.74
CA ALA A 17 -17.00 3.89 22.73
C ALA A 17 -17.82 2.72 22.20
N SER A 18 -19.06 2.63 22.65
CA SER A 18 -20.11 1.86 21.97
C SER A 18 -20.08 2.19 20.48
N GLY A 19 -19.83 1.20 19.63
CA GLY A 19 -20.03 1.36 18.19
C GLY A 19 -21.46 1.89 17.97
N GLN A 20 -21.58 3.08 17.39
CA GLN A 20 -22.87 3.62 16.99
C GLN A 20 -23.13 3.13 15.58
N ALA A 21 -23.81 2.00 15.47
CA ALA A 21 -24.51 1.62 14.25
C ALA A 21 -25.82 2.41 14.25
N ALA A 22 -26.06 3.16 13.18
CA ALA A 22 -27.31 3.89 13.01
C ALA A 22 -28.08 3.26 11.85
N ASP A 23 -29.17 2.58 12.19
CA ASP A 23 -30.07 1.93 11.25
C ASP A 23 -31.29 2.83 11.03
N PHE A 24 -31.53 3.20 9.77
CA PHE A 24 -32.68 4.01 9.39
C PHE A 24 -33.43 3.34 8.24
N GLU A 25 -34.74 3.25 8.37
CA GLU A 25 -35.61 2.86 7.27
C GLU A 25 -36.11 4.12 6.56
N VAL A 26 -35.81 4.23 5.26
CA VAL A 26 -36.27 5.35 4.41
C VAL A 26 -37.05 4.79 3.23
N GLY A 27 -38.38 4.75 3.36
CA GLY A 27 -39.24 4.09 2.38
C GLY A 27 -39.02 2.58 2.42
N ASP A 28 -38.67 2.00 1.26
CA ASP A 28 -38.37 0.57 1.13
C ASP A 28 -36.88 0.24 1.31
N TYR A 29 -36.06 1.22 1.72
CA TYR A 29 -34.61 1.05 1.88
C TYR A 29 -34.21 0.98 3.35
N GLU A 30 -33.40 -0.02 3.69
CA GLU A 30 -32.66 -0.10 4.95
C GLU A 30 -31.29 0.56 4.76
N ILE A 31 -31.03 1.64 5.51
CA ILE A 31 -29.77 2.38 5.48
C ILE A 31 -28.99 2.09 6.76
N LYS A 32 -27.77 1.57 6.63
CA LYS A 32 -26.85 1.31 7.73
C LYS A 32 -25.60 2.14 7.60
N PHE A 33 -25.23 2.81 8.67
CA PHE A 33 -23.95 3.51 8.77
C PHE A 33 -23.14 2.97 9.95
N ASP A 34 -22.06 2.26 9.62
CA ASP A 34 -21.13 1.66 10.58
C ASP A 34 -19.83 2.46 10.63
N SER A 35 -19.28 2.64 11.83
CA SER A 35 -18.06 3.42 12.05
C SER A 35 -17.11 2.72 13.00
N ILE A 36 -15.85 2.62 12.62
CA ILE A 36 -14.76 2.15 13.47
C ILE A 36 -13.77 3.31 13.63
N LEU A 37 -13.53 3.73 14.86
CA LEU A 37 -12.54 4.74 15.20
C LEU A 37 -11.47 4.09 16.08
N SER A 38 -10.20 4.33 15.74
CA SER A 38 -9.09 3.77 16.51
C SER A 38 -7.97 4.79 16.69
N TYR A 39 -7.31 4.69 17.84
CA TYR A 39 -6.01 5.29 18.09
C TYR A 39 -5.03 4.18 18.41
N GLY A 40 -3.86 4.21 17.80
CA GLY A 40 -2.82 3.24 18.05
C GLY A 40 -1.42 3.85 17.94
N ALA A 41 -0.46 3.18 18.58
CA ALA A 41 0.92 3.62 18.62
C ALA A 41 1.86 2.40 18.58
N ALA A 42 3.03 2.57 17.98
CA ALA A 42 4.06 1.54 17.89
C ALA A 42 5.43 2.10 18.27
N TRP A 43 6.27 1.26 18.88
CA TRP A 43 7.62 1.60 19.31
C TRP A 43 8.64 0.60 18.78
N ARG A 44 9.84 1.07 18.43
CA ARG A 44 10.98 0.21 18.18
C ARG A 44 11.51 -0.33 19.51
N MET A 45 11.55 -1.65 19.66
CA MET A 45 11.96 -2.27 20.95
C MET A 45 13.39 -2.80 20.96
N GLU A 46 14.01 -2.96 19.80
CA GLU A 46 15.34 -3.52 19.63
C GLU A 46 16.30 -2.53 18.97
N ASP A 47 17.58 -2.71 19.22
CA ASP A 47 18.64 -1.88 18.64
C ASP A 47 18.75 -2.12 17.11
N GLN A 48 19.29 -1.16 16.37
CA GLN A 48 19.58 -1.37 14.94
C GLN A 48 20.70 -2.40 14.78
N ALA A 49 20.55 -3.30 13.81
CA ALA A 49 21.55 -4.31 13.54
C ALA A 49 22.57 -3.77 12.52
N ASN A 50 23.86 -3.70 12.89
CA ASN A 50 24.92 -3.15 12.02
C ASN A 50 25.05 -3.83 10.65
N HIS A 51 24.57 -5.07 10.48
CA HIS A 51 24.59 -5.76 9.18
C HIS A 51 23.53 -5.26 8.20
N LEU A 52 22.60 -4.42 8.67
CA LEU A 52 21.60 -3.73 7.86
C LEU A 52 21.99 -2.29 7.53
N MET A 53 23.13 -1.80 8.06
CA MET A 53 23.56 -0.40 7.93
C MET A 53 24.81 -0.31 7.07
N HIS A 54 24.80 0.59 6.09
CA HIS A 54 25.98 0.85 5.28
C HIS A 54 27.04 1.63 6.10
N PRO A 55 28.35 1.30 5.99
CA PRO A 55 29.40 1.99 6.73
C PRO A 55 29.42 3.51 6.54
N GLY A 56 29.02 3.99 5.35
CA GLY A 56 28.93 5.42 5.05
C GLY A 56 27.83 6.17 5.81
N ASN A 57 26.77 5.47 6.23
CA ASN A 57 25.67 6.07 7.01
C ASN A 57 25.84 5.84 8.51
N ARG A 58 26.49 4.73 8.92
CA ARG A 58 26.73 4.41 10.32
C ARG A 58 28.08 3.76 10.52
N GLN A 59 28.88 4.35 11.40
CA GLN A 59 30.16 3.77 11.82
C GLN A 59 29.96 2.35 12.38
N GLY A 60 30.76 1.40 11.89
CA GLY A 60 30.66 -0.02 12.25
C GLY A 60 29.53 -0.78 11.54
N GLY A 61 28.81 -0.12 10.63
CA GLY A 61 27.94 -0.78 9.65
C GLY A 61 28.73 -1.76 8.78
N THR A 62 28.04 -2.77 8.25
CA THR A 62 28.66 -3.82 7.41
C THR A 62 27.81 -4.19 6.19
N ALA A 63 26.67 -3.52 5.99
CA ALA A 63 25.86 -3.72 4.81
C ALA A 63 26.61 -3.26 3.56
N GLN A 64 26.40 -3.96 2.44
CA GLN A 64 27.07 -3.67 1.16
C GLN A 64 26.37 -2.55 0.37
N SER A 65 25.17 -2.14 0.79
CA SER A 65 24.37 -1.10 0.16
C SER A 65 23.62 -0.35 1.26
N SER A 66 23.42 0.94 1.06
CA SER A 66 22.60 1.85 1.88
C SER A 66 21.13 1.86 1.49
N VAL A 67 20.75 1.27 0.36
CA VAL A 67 19.45 1.44 -0.30
C VAL A 67 18.28 0.69 0.40
N GLY A 68 18.41 0.42 1.68
CA GLY A 68 17.35 -0.10 2.53
C GLY A 68 17.63 0.12 4.02
N ASP A 69 18.49 1.09 4.35
CA ASP A 69 18.88 1.35 5.74
C ASP A 69 18.21 2.59 6.35
N ASP A 70 17.51 3.42 5.55
CA ASP A 70 16.83 4.65 6.01
C ASP A 70 15.85 4.41 7.17
N GLY A 71 14.95 3.43 7.02
CA GLY A 71 13.97 3.07 8.06
C GLY A 71 14.64 2.61 9.37
N ASN A 72 15.85 2.06 9.29
CA ASN A 72 16.64 1.78 10.49
C ASN A 72 17.34 3.05 11.00
N LEU A 73 17.94 3.86 10.14
CA LEU A 73 18.68 5.07 10.52
C LEU A 73 17.80 6.16 11.14
N ASN A 74 16.51 6.21 10.78
CA ASN A 74 15.58 7.22 11.27
C ASN A 74 15.00 6.92 12.66
N PHE A 75 15.12 5.68 13.16
CA PHE A 75 14.49 5.27 14.43
C PHE A 75 15.44 4.45 15.30
N ASP A 76 15.76 4.98 16.47
CA ASP A 76 16.53 4.32 17.52
C ASP A 76 15.63 3.47 18.44
N LYS A 77 16.26 2.65 19.27
CA LYS A 77 15.54 1.83 20.24
C LYS A 77 14.81 2.70 21.25
N GLY A 78 13.52 2.43 21.41
CA GLY A 78 12.61 3.17 22.28
C GLY A 78 11.87 4.28 21.57
N ASP A 79 12.21 4.58 20.32
CA ASP A 79 11.51 5.60 19.55
C ASP A 79 10.10 5.16 19.20
N LEU A 80 9.20 6.15 19.19
CA LEU A 80 7.85 6.01 18.68
C LEU A 80 7.93 6.02 17.15
N VAL A 81 7.48 4.95 16.51
CA VAL A 81 7.57 4.77 15.05
C VAL A 81 6.26 5.07 14.33
N SER A 82 5.15 5.06 15.07
CA SER A 82 3.82 5.42 14.58
C SER A 82 2.96 5.87 15.77
N SER A 83 2.17 6.91 15.57
CA SER A 83 1.08 7.32 16.48
C SER A 83 -0.08 7.83 15.65
N VAL A 84 -1.01 6.93 15.35
CA VAL A 84 -2.06 7.11 14.36
C VAL A 84 -3.44 7.21 15.01
N VAL A 85 -4.21 8.22 14.60
CA VAL A 85 -5.67 8.25 14.74
C VAL A 85 -6.28 7.95 13.38
N LYS A 86 -7.24 7.04 13.30
CA LYS A 86 -7.93 6.73 12.05
C LYS A 86 -9.39 6.38 12.24
N GLY A 87 -10.17 6.51 11.18
CA GLY A 87 -11.56 6.12 11.11
C GLY A 87 -11.90 5.44 9.79
N VAL A 88 -12.74 4.40 9.86
CA VAL A 88 -13.30 3.71 8.69
C VAL A 88 -14.81 3.70 8.82
N HIS A 89 -15.49 4.07 7.74
CA HIS A 89 -16.94 4.26 7.71
C HIS A 89 -17.55 3.49 6.54
N ASP A 90 -18.58 2.71 6.84
CA ASP A 90 -19.32 1.90 5.87
C ASP A 90 -20.76 2.42 5.82
N LEU A 91 -21.24 2.76 4.63
CA LEU A 91 -22.62 3.13 4.34
C LEU A 91 -23.23 2.08 3.41
N SER A 92 -24.23 1.35 3.90
CA SER A 92 -25.01 0.39 3.13
C SER A 92 -26.42 0.93 2.90
N ILE A 93 -26.91 0.84 1.67
CA ILE A 93 -28.29 1.16 1.29
C ILE A 93 -28.84 -0.10 0.63
N ASP A 94 -29.81 -0.75 1.29
CA ASP A 94 -30.38 -2.03 0.85
C ASP A 94 -31.87 -1.88 0.53
N GLY A 95 -32.25 -2.17 -0.71
CA GLY A 95 -33.64 -2.19 -1.18
C GLY A 95 -34.13 -3.61 -1.52
N GLY A 96 -33.52 -4.65 -0.94
CA GLY A 96 -33.80 -6.06 -1.16
C GLY A 96 -33.19 -6.61 -2.46
N SER A 97 -33.72 -6.20 -3.61
CA SER A 97 -33.23 -6.68 -4.92
C SER A 97 -32.07 -5.86 -5.47
N HIS A 98 -31.79 -4.70 -4.91
CA HIS A 98 -30.72 -3.81 -5.35
C HIS A 98 -30.30 -2.89 -4.21
N GLY A 99 -29.12 -2.31 -4.34
CA GLY A 99 -28.59 -1.42 -3.32
C GLY A 99 -27.29 -0.77 -3.72
N ALA A 100 -26.72 -0.04 -2.78
CA ALA A 100 -25.45 0.65 -2.92
C ALA A 100 -24.61 0.48 -1.65
N PHE A 101 -23.30 0.47 -1.81
CA PHE A 101 -22.34 0.40 -0.72
C PHE A 101 -21.24 1.42 -0.94
N ILE A 102 -20.91 2.17 0.10
CA ILE A 102 -19.80 3.13 0.12
C ILE A 102 -18.95 2.87 1.36
N ARG A 103 -17.64 2.81 1.19
CA ARG A 103 -16.67 2.78 2.28
C ARG A 103 -15.62 3.84 2.06
N PHE A 104 -15.32 4.60 3.10
CA PHE A 104 -14.20 5.53 3.10
C PHE A 104 -13.44 5.48 4.43
N ASN A 105 -12.18 5.86 4.40
CA ASN A 105 -11.36 5.98 5.61
C ASN A 105 -10.64 7.32 5.67
N TYR A 106 -10.06 7.60 6.82
CA TYR A 106 -9.11 8.68 7.01
C TYR A 106 -8.13 8.33 8.11
N TRP A 107 -6.94 8.93 8.05
CA TRP A 107 -5.92 8.75 9.08
C TRP A 107 -5.07 10.00 9.27
N TYR A 108 -4.43 10.05 10.43
CA TYR A 108 -3.36 10.99 10.77
C TYR A 108 -2.37 10.29 11.68
N ASP A 109 -1.15 10.06 11.19
CA ASP A 109 -0.01 9.55 11.92
C ASP A 109 0.97 10.69 12.22
N HIS A 110 1.07 11.01 13.52
CA HIS A 110 1.90 12.11 13.99
C HIS A 110 3.39 11.90 13.67
N VAL A 111 3.89 10.66 13.75
CA VAL A 111 5.32 10.39 13.54
C VAL A 111 5.69 10.59 12.07
N VAL A 112 4.88 10.05 11.15
CA VAL A 112 5.15 10.17 9.71
C VAL A 112 4.98 11.62 9.24
N SER A 113 3.99 12.35 9.74
CA SER A 113 3.70 13.72 9.28
C SER A 113 4.50 14.84 9.96
N GLU A 114 4.93 14.67 11.22
CA GLU A 114 5.44 15.79 12.02
C GLU A 114 6.83 15.60 12.62
N GLU A 115 7.27 14.36 12.88
CA GLU A 115 8.55 14.13 13.51
C GLU A 115 9.72 14.32 12.53
N ASN A 116 10.85 14.77 13.07
CA ASN A 116 12.07 14.92 12.28
C ASN A 116 12.81 13.59 12.21
N MET A 117 13.20 13.21 11.01
CA MET A 117 13.94 11.99 10.73
C MET A 117 15.44 12.26 10.84
N ALA A 118 16.14 11.46 11.65
CA ALA A 118 17.55 11.68 11.94
C ALA A 118 18.43 11.63 10.68
N HIS A 119 18.13 10.72 9.76
CA HIS A 119 18.86 10.52 8.50
C HIS A 119 18.18 11.19 7.31
N GLY A 120 16.84 11.16 7.26
CA GLY A 120 16.07 11.69 6.13
C GLY A 120 15.65 10.59 5.17
N HIS A 121 15.38 10.94 3.91
CA HIS A 121 14.95 9.99 2.88
C HIS A 121 15.20 10.53 1.45
N PRO A 122 15.04 9.73 0.38
CA PRO A 122 15.28 10.17 -0.98
C PRO A 122 14.53 11.45 -1.38
N GLY A 123 13.28 11.61 -0.97
CA GLY A 123 12.39 12.71 -1.36
C GLY A 123 12.73 14.05 -0.74
N ASN A 124 13.60 14.07 0.28
CA ASN A 124 14.24 15.29 0.80
C ASN A 124 15.76 15.28 0.59
N ASN A 125 16.30 14.50 -0.36
CA ASN A 125 17.74 14.38 -0.61
C ASN A 125 18.57 13.97 0.62
N TYR A 126 17.99 13.20 1.54
CA TYR A 126 18.62 12.76 2.79
C TYR A 126 19.10 13.94 3.65
N TYR A 127 18.38 15.08 3.64
CA TYR A 127 18.69 16.17 4.57
C TYR A 127 18.34 15.72 6.01
N PRO A 128 19.34 15.56 6.90
CA PRO A 128 19.12 14.99 8.23
C PRO A 128 18.39 15.96 9.15
N GLY A 129 17.67 15.41 10.13
CA GLY A 129 16.94 16.19 11.14
C GLY A 129 15.76 16.97 10.57
N THR A 130 15.21 16.53 9.43
CA THR A 130 14.03 17.14 8.80
C THR A 130 12.88 16.15 8.74
N LYS A 131 11.65 16.65 8.64
CA LYS A 131 10.48 15.80 8.43
C LYS A 131 10.60 15.01 7.12
N LEU A 132 9.93 13.87 7.06
CA LEU A 132 9.67 13.23 5.78
C LEU A 132 8.94 14.25 4.88
N ASN A 133 9.47 14.47 3.69
CA ASN A 133 8.68 15.02 2.59
C ASN A 133 7.68 13.94 2.13
N ASP A 134 6.57 13.78 2.86
CA ASP A 134 5.53 12.79 2.54
C ASP A 134 4.57 13.26 1.44
N SER A 135 4.51 14.57 1.15
CA SER A 135 3.68 15.14 0.07
C SER A 135 4.04 14.64 -1.35
N VAL A 136 5.20 14.00 -1.50
CA VAL A 136 5.61 13.38 -2.75
C VAL A 136 5.34 11.88 -2.80
N PHE A 137 4.81 11.28 -1.72
CA PHE A 137 4.44 9.86 -1.70
C PHE A 137 3.09 9.63 -2.37
N ASP A 138 2.82 8.37 -2.70
CA ASP A 138 1.47 7.93 -3.02
C ASP A 138 0.51 8.29 -1.87
N ASP A 139 -0.73 8.65 -2.19
CA ASP A 139 -1.72 9.14 -1.22
C ASP A 139 -1.91 8.16 -0.04
N TYR A 140 -1.90 6.85 -0.29
CA TYR A 140 -2.01 5.81 0.75
C TYR A 140 -0.77 5.70 1.65
N SER A 141 0.38 6.24 1.22
CA SER A 141 1.65 6.16 1.94
C SER A 141 1.97 7.44 2.74
N GLN A 142 1.14 8.48 2.62
CA GLN A 142 1.31 9.72 3.36
C GLN A 142 0.99 9.53 4.84
N GLY A 143 1.54 10.41 5.70
CA GLY A 143 1.24 10.37 7.13
C GLY A 143 -0.21 10.73 7.45
N LYS A 144 -0.95 11.34 6.52
CA LYS A 144 -2.36 11.66 6.67
C LYS A 144 -3.08 11.58 5.33
N GLY A 145 -4.36 11.25 5.35
CA GLY A 145 -5.15 11.11 4.14
C GLY A 145 -6.62 10.85 4.42
N VAL A 146 -7.43 10.93 3.35
CA VAL A 146 -8.84 10.56 3.33
C VAL A 146 -9.09 9.85 2.01
N GLU A 147 -9.42 8.56 2.05
CA GLU A 147 -9.58 7.75 0.84
C GLU A 147 -10.97 7.15 0.72
N LEU A 148 -11.48 7.15 -0.51
CA LEU A 148 -12.64 6.37 -0.88
C LEU A 148 -12.15 4.96 -1.22
N LEU A 149 -12.57 3.98 -0.43
CA LEU A 149 -12.31 2.57 -0.68
C LEU A 149 -13.43 2.06 -1.61
N ASP A 150 -14.42 1.35 -1.07
CA ASP A 150 -15.49 0.77 -1.87
C ASP A 150 -16.53 1.83 -2.27
N ALA A 151 -17.03 1.76 -3.51
CA ALA A 151 -18.16 2.54 -3.98
C ALA A 151 -18.80 1.80 -5.15
N PHE A 152 -19.84 1.02 -4.87
CA PHE A 152 -20.51 0.21 -5.88
C PHE A 152 -22.02 0.14 -5.68
N VAL A 153 -22.72 -0.19 -6.77
CA VAL A 153 -24.12 -0.57 -6.76
C VAL A 153 -24.24 -2.05 -7.10
N TYR A 154 -25.31 -2.68 -6.63
CA TYR A 154 -25.59 -4.08 -6.92
C TYR A 154 -27.06 -4.30 -7.27
N ALA A 155 -27.31 -5.38 -8.02
CA ALA A 155 -28.64 -5.87 -8.32
C ALA A 155 -28.66 -7.40 -8.28
N ASN A 156 -29.73 -7.95 -7.72
CA ASN A 156 -30.03 -9.37 -7.60
C ASN A 156 -31.33 -9.65 -8.36
N PHE A 157 -31.32 -10.69 -9.20
CA PHE A 157 -32.46 -11.05 -10.05
C PHE A 157 -32.37 -12.51 -10.47
N ASP A 158 -33.47 -13.07 -10.97
CA ASP A 158 -33.51 -14.45 -11.47
C ASP A 158 -33.41 -14.49 -13.00
N LEU A 159 -32.47 -15.29 -13.51
CA LEU A 159 -32.35 -15.67 -14.92
C LEU A 159 -33.04 -17.02 -15.15
N GLY A 160 -34.37 -16.99 -15.25
CA GLY A 160 -35.17 -18.21 -15.21
C GLY A 160 -35.17 -18.78 -13.80
N ASP A 161 -34.68 -20.00 -13.62
CA ASP A 161 -34.51 -20.63 -12.29
C ASP A 161 -33.11 -20.38 -11.68
N MET A 162 -32.26 -19.59 -12.34
CA MET A 162 -30.89 -19.31 -11.90
C MET A 162 -30.81 -17.95 -11.19
N PRO A 163 -30.60 -17.90 -9.86
CA PRO A 163 -30.38 -16.64 -9.17
C PRO A 163 -29.06 -16.01 -9.63
N ALA A 164 -29.08 -14.71 -9.91
CA ALA A 164 -27.95 -13.95 -10.38
C ALA A 164 -27.76 -12.67 -9.57
N SER A 165 -26.50 -12.29 -9.37
CA SER A 165 -26.09 -11.03 -8.76
C SER A 165 -25.09 -10.34 -9.67
N VAL A 166 -25.21 -9.03 -9.80
CA VAL A 166 -24.27 -8.16 -10.53
C VAL A 166 -23.89 -6.99 -9.64
N ARG A 167 -22.61 -6.64 -9.62
CA ARG A 167 -22.07 -5.44 -8.95
C ARG A 167 -21.26 -4.62 -9.92
N LEU A 168 -21.41 -3.30 -9.84
CA LEU A 168 -20.69 -2.34 -10.67
C LEU A 168 -20.16 -1.19 -9.81
N GLY A 169 -18.86 -0.95 -9.89
CA GLY A 169 -18.18 0.13 -9.16
C GLY A 169 -16.83 -0.31 -8.60
N ARG A 170 -16.26 0.52 -7.73
CA ARG A 170 -15.02 0.18 -7.00
C ARG A 170 -15.38 -0.78 -5.88
N GLN A 171 -14.83 -1.98 -5.92
CA GLN A 171 -15.13 -3.03 -4.94
C GLN A 171 -13.94 -3.97 -4.76
N VAL A 172 -13.85 -4.58 -3.58
CA VAL A 172 -12.97 -5.72 -3.35
C VAL A 172 -13.68 -7.02 -3.75
N LEU A 173 -12.99 -7.88 -4.52
CA LEU A 173 -13.48 -9.20 -4.92
C LEU A 173 -12.55 -10.30 -4.42
N SER A 174 -13.05 -11.18 -3.55
CA SER A 174 -12.28 -12.31 -3.01
C SER A 174 -12.85 -13.65 -3.49
N TRP A 175 -11.97 -14.52 -3.99
CA TRP A 175 -12.32 -15.83 -4.57
C TRP A 175 -11.73 -17.02 -3.81
N GLY A 176 -11.07 -16.79 -2.66
CA GLY A 176 -10.57 -17.86 -1.80
C GLY A 176 -9.96 -17.36 -0.49
N GLU A 177 -9.48 -18.28 0.35
CA GLU A 177 -8.96 -17.99 1.69
C GLU A 177 -7.47 -17.64 1.74
N SER A 178 -6.74 -17.77 0.62
CA SER A 178 -5.29 -17.53 0.64
C SER A 178 -4.99 -16.03 0.65
N THR A 179 -4.84 -15.49 1.85
CA THR A 179 -4.30 -14.14 2.12
C THR A 179 -2.79 -14.16 2.35
N PHE A 180 -2.17 -15.36 2.42
CA PHE A 180 -0.76 -15.55 2.77
C PHE A 180 0.14 -15.97 1.61
N VAL A 181 -0.43 -16.40 0.48
CA VAL A 181 0.34 -16.74 -0.73
C VAL A 181 0.16 -15.61 -1.74
N PHE A 182 1.19 -14.77 -1.84
CA PHE A 182 1.32 -13.79 -2.92
C PHE A 182 1.42 -14.53 -4.26
N ASN A 183 0.85 -13.96 -5.33
CA ASN A 183 0.74 -14.59 -6.65
C ASN A 183 -0.33 -15.70 -6.72
N GLY A 184 -1.43 -15.55 -5.99
CA GLY A 184 -2.52 -16.53 -5.85
C GLY A 184 -3.86 -16.08 -6.44
N ILE A 185 -4.92 -16.84 -6.18
CA ILE A 185 -6.28 -16.56 -6.70
C ILE A 185 -6.83 -15.20 -6.20
N ASN A 186 -6.30 -14.68 -5.08
CA ASN A 186 -6.73 -13.41 -4.50
C ASN A 186 -5.94 -12.18 -4.97
N ASP A 187 -5.06 -12.30 -5.97
CA ASP A 187 -4.31 -11.14 -6.51
C ASP A 187 -5.19 -10.16 -7.29
N ILE A 188 -6.50 -10.43 -7.39
CA ILE A 188 -7.50 -9.57 -8.02
C ILE A 188 -7.44 -8.14 -7.46
N ASN A 189 -7.14 -7.99 -6.17
CA ASN A 189 -7.13 -6.70 -5.48
C ASN A 189 -5.69 -6.29 -5.14
N PRO A 190 -5.28 -5.05 -5.47
CA PRO A 190 -4.04 -4.47 -4.94
C PRO A 190 -4.08 -4.37 -3.42
N LEU A 191 -2.90 -4.21 -2.80
CA LEU A 191 -2.77 -4.13 -1.35
C LEU A 191 -2.31 -2.75 -0.90
N ASP A 192 -2.79 -2.28 0.25
CA ASP A 192 -2.17 -1.21 1.02
C ASP A 192 -1.36 -1.79 2.18
N VAL A 193 -0.05 -1.89 1.99
CA VAL A 193 0.88 -2.40 3.01
C VAL A 193 1.01 -1.43 4.18
N ASN A 194 0.87 -0.11 3.94
CA ASN A 194 0.88 0.90 4.99
C ASN A 194 -0.31 0.67 5.93
N ALA A 195 -1.51 0.53 5.38
CA ALA A 195 -2.71 0.26 6.17
C ALA A 195 -2.60 -1.02 7.01
N ALA A 196 -2.03 -2.09 6.46
CA ALA A 196 -1.82 -3.35 7.17
C ALA A 196 -0.82 -3.25 8.35
N ARG A 197 0.11 -2.28 8.29
CA ARG A 197 1.15 -2.06 9.31
C ARG A 197 0.81 -0.95 10.31
N ARG A 198 -0.17 -0.08 9.99
CA ARG A 198 -0.69 0.92 10.93
C ARG A 198 -1.28 0.24 12.16
N PRO A 199 -0.96 0.71 13.38
CA PRO A 199 -1.63 0.25 14.59
C PRO A 199 -3.17 0.33 14.48
N GLY A 200 -3.85 -0.76 14.84
CA GLY A 200 -5.30 -0.88 14.70
C GLY A 200 -5.80 -1.22 13.28
N ALA A 201 -4.95 -1.73 12.40
CA ALA A 201 -5.27 -2.18 11.04
C ALA A 201 -6.53 -3.07 10.97
N GLU A 202 -7.43 -2.77 10.03
CA GLU A 202 -8.53 -3.64 9.64
C GLU A 202 -8.22 -4.28 8.28
N ILE A 203 -8.65 -5.54 8.07
CA ILE A 203 -8.46 -6.23 6.77
C ILE A 203 -9.11 -5.44 5.62
N LYS A 204 -10.24 -4.78 5.90
CA LYS A 204 -10.96 -3.94 4.93
C LYS A 204 -10.23 -2.67 4.48
N GLU A 205 -9.11 -2.33 5.11
CA GLU A 205 -8.24 -1.24 4.65
C GLU A 205 -7.00 -1.77 3.89
N ALA A 206 -6.66 -3.05 4.07
CA ALA A 206 -5.47 -3.65 3.46
C ALA A 206 -5.70 -4.10 2.01
N LEU A 207 -6.94 -4.45 1.64
CA LEU A 207 -7.32 -4.77 0.26
C LEU A 207 -7.89 -3.52 -0.40
N LEU A 208 -7.24 -3.06 -1.46
CA LEU A 208 -7.69 -1.88 -2.20
C LEU A 208 -8.72 -2.27 -3.25
N PRO A 209 -9.90 -1.62 -3.26
CA PRO A 209 -10.91 -1.83 -4.27
C PRO A 209 -10.51 -1.16 -5.59
N VAL A 210 -10.85 -1.82 -6.69
CA VAL A 210 -10.70 -1.28 -8.05
C VAL A 210 -12.03 -1.33 -8.78
N GLY A 211 -12.22 -0.42 -9.73
CA GLY A 211 -13.37 -0.35 -10.60
C GLY A 211 -13.57 -1.63 -11.42
N MET A 212 -14.67 -2.32 -11.16
CA MET A 212 -15.02 -3.55 -11.88
C MET A 212 -16.52 -3.77 -12.03
N LEU A 213 -16.87 -4.56 -13.04
CA LEU A 213 -18.13 -5.27 -13.16
C LEU A 213 -17.89 -6.72 -12.70
N SER A 214 -18.66 -7.19 -11.71
CA SER A 214 -18.61 -8.58 -11.27
C SER A 214 -19.99 -9.22 -11.27
N THR A 215 -20.06 -10.52 -11.56
CA THR A 215 -21.30 -11.30 -11.54
C THR A 215 -21.11 -12.64 -10.85
N SER A 216 -22.19 -13.11 -10.22
CA SER A 216 -22.31 -14.45 -9.64
C SER A 216 -23.65 -15.04 -10.06
N ILE A 217 -23.65 -16.25 -10.62
CA ILE A 217 -24.82 -16.91 -11.19
C ILE A 217 -24.87 -18.35 -10.66
N GLY A 218 -25.92 -18.67 -9.91
CA GLY A 218 -26.24 -20.02 -9.49
C GLY A 218 -26.79 -20.83 -10.65
N LEU A 219 -25.92 -21.49 -11.41
CA LEU A 219 -26.31 -22.32 -12.57
C LEU A 219 -27.22 -23.49 -12.16
N THR A 220 -26.96 -24.08 -10.99
CA THR A 220 -27.82 -25.09 -10.33
C THR A 220 -27.71 -24.95 -8.81
N ASN A 221 -28.44 -25.77 -8.04
CA ASN A 221 -28.34 -25.84 -6.58
C ASN A 221 -26.94 -26.23 -6.05
N THR A 222 -26.03 -26.68 -6.92
CA THR A 222 -24.68 -27.14 -6.54
C THR A 222 -23.57 -26.54 -7.40
N LEU A 223 -23.92 -25.75 -8.42
CA LEU A 223 -22.98 -25.24 -9.42
C LEU A 223 -23.12 -23.72 -9.52
N ASN A 224 -22.05 -23.00 -9.26
CA ASN A 224 -22.01 -21.55 -9.29
C ASN A 224 -20.93 -21.06 -10.26
N LEU A 225 -21.28 -20.06 -11.08
CA LEU A 225 -20.37 -19.37 -11.99
C LEU A 225 -20.16 -17.94 -11.51
N GLU A 226 -18.92 -17.52 -11.38
CA GLU A 226 -18.58 -16.11 -11.15
C GLU A 226 -17.64 -15.60 -12.23
N ALA A 227 -17.77 -14.32 -12.55
CA ALA A 227 -16.87 -13.65 -13.48
C ALA A 227 -16.73 -12.18 -13.12
N PHE A 228 -15.61 -11.59 -13.50
CA PHE A 228 -15.41 -10.15 -13.41
C PHE A 228 -14.66 -9.60 -14.62
N TYR A 229 -14.85 -8.30 -14.83
CA TYR A 229 -14.04 -7.48 -15.72
C TYR A 229 -13.66 -6.20 -14.98
N GLN A 230 -12.36 -5.98 -14.83
CA GLN A 230 -11.79 -4.76 -14.24
C GLN A 230 -11.55 -3.73 -15.35
N TYR A 231 -11.98 -2.51 -15.08
CA TYR A 231 -11.80 -1.34 -15.96
C TYR A 231 -10.95 -0.24 -15.32
N GLU A 232 -10.40 -0.52 -14.14
CA GLU A 232 -9.46 0.31 -13.38
C GLU A 232 -8.34 -0.63 -12.94
N TRP A 233 -7.10 -0.20 -13.13
CA TRP A 233 -5.93 -0.85 -12.57
C TRP A 233 -5.31 0.04 -11.49
N ASP A 234 -4.78 -0.57 -10.44
CA ASP A 234 -3.97 0.14 -9.46
C ASP A 234 -2.83 -0.78 -8.97
N ASN A 235 -1.77 -0.19 -8.46
CA ASN A 235 -0.63 -0.90 -7.91
C ASN A 235 -0.77 -1.10 -6.39
N THR A 236 -0.08 -2.11 -5.88
CA THR A 236 0.13 -2.30 -4.45
C THR A 236 0.93 -1.13 -3.89
N LYS A 237 0.42 -0.53 -2.81
CA LYS A 237 1.00 0.60 -2.11
C LYS A 237 1.95 0.08 -1.04
N LEU A 238 3.23 0.43 -1.17
CA LEU A 238 4.30 0.02 -0.26
C LEU A 238 4.59 1.13 0.74
N ASP A 239 5.34 0.81 1.78
CA ASP A 239 5.77 1.81 2.76
C ASP A 239 6.61 2.93 2.12
N GLY A 240 6.26 4.18 2.41
CA GLY A 240 7.06 5.32 1.99
C GLY A 240 8.50 5.21 2.52
N CYS A 241 9.49 5.47 1.67
CA CYS A 241 10.90 5.40 2.04
C CYS A 241 11.22 6.29 3.25
N GLY A 242 12.13 5.82 4.10
CA GLY A 242 12.48 6.46 5.37
C GLY A 242 11.49 6.24 6.52
N THR A 243 10.29 5.70 6.27
CA THR A 243 9.42 5.22 7.37
C THR A 243 9.97 3.92 7.98
N TYR A 244 9.57 3.59 9.21
CA TYR A 244 10.15 2.50 9.99
C TYR A 244 10.07 1.12 9.31
N PHE A 245 8.98 0.85 8.59
CA PHE A 245 8.76 -0.44 7.93
C PHE A 245 9.24 -0.47 6.47
N SER A 246 9.72 0.67 5.95
CA SER A 246 10.38 0.68 4.65
C SER A 246 11.71 -0.06 4.73
N SER A 247 11.86 -1.06 3.87
CA SER A 247 13.03 -1.95 3.83
C SER A 247 13.88 -1.72 2.58
N VAL A 248 13.51 -0.77 1.74
CA VAL A 248 14.14 -0.49 0.45
C VAL A 248 13.79 0.92 -0.03
N ASP A 249 14.80 1.73 -0.31
CA ASP A 249 14.62 3.16 -0.61
C ASP A 249 14.33 3.41 -2.09
N ILE A 250 14.41 2.37 -2.91
CA ILE A 250 14.05 2.40 -4.34
C ILE A 250 12.64 1.90 -4.65
N LEU A 251 11.99 1.23 -3.70
CA LEU A 251 10.62 0.73 -3.85
C LEU A 251 9.76 1.29 -2.72
N GLY A 252 8.94 2.29 -3.04
CA GLY A 252 7.98 2.91 -2.12
C GLY A 252 6.98 3.82 -2.83
N GLY A 253 6.96 3.80 -4.17
CA GLY A 253 6.21 4.75 -4.97
C GLY A 253 6.95 6.08 -5.19
N PRO A 254 6.21 7.13 -5.57
CA PRO A 254 6.71 8.50 -5.71
C PRO A 254 7.49 8.98 -4.48
N GLY A 255 8.49 9.85 -4.67
CA GLY A 255 9.34 10.36 -3.59
C GLY A 255 10.50 9.43 -3.19
N CYS A 256 10.48 8.18 -3.62
CA CYS A 256 11.56 7.21 -3.44
C CYS A 256 12.39 7.07 -4.73
N GLY A 257 13.18 6.00 -4.87
CA GLY A 257 13.79 5.67 -6.15
C GLY A 257 15.17 6.28 -6.38
N LYS A 258 16.00 6.39 -5.33
CA LYS A 258 17.42 6.71 -5.45
C LYS A 258 18.27 5.54 -4.98
N VAL A 259 19.25 5.17 -5.80
CA VAL A 259 20.35 4.30 -5.42
C VAL A 259 21.55 5.19 -5.14
N THR A 260 21.86 5.44 -3.88
CA THR A 260 23.12 6.07 -3.49
C THR A 260 24.26 5.09 -3.67
N LEU A 261 25.39 5.56 -4.22
CA LEU A 261 26.54 4.71 -4.52
C LEU A 261 27.55 4.64 -3.38
N ASN A 262 27.53 5.64 -2.49
CA ASN A 262 28.33 5.71 -1.27
C ASN A 262 29.78 5.24 -1.52
N PRO A 263 30.56 5.89 -2.41
CA PRO A 263 31.88 5.41 -2.75
C PRO A 263 32.84 5.47 -1.55
N GLN A 264 33.74 4.48 -1.46
CA GLN A 264 34.88 4.53 -0.54
C GLN A 264 35.95 5.46 -1.12
N LEU A 265 36.25 6.57 -0.45
CA LEU A 265 37.22 7.55 -0.94
C LEU A 265 38.67 7.09 -0.75
N VAL A 266 38.93 6.29 0.28
CA VAL A 266 40.26 5.75 0.61
C VAL A 266 40.18 4.22 0.67
N PRO A 267 40.81 3.49 -0.28
CA PRO A 267 40.74 2.04 -0.30
C PRO A 267 41.19 1.40 1.01
N GLY A 268 40.32 0.56 1.59
CA GLY A 268 40.59 -0.15 2.85
C GLY A 268 40.32 0.64 4.13
N ASP A 269 39.88 1.90 4.02
CA ASP A 269 39.42 2.70 5.15
C ASP A 269 37.88 2.74 5.18
N PRO A 270 37.21 1.97 6.06
CA PRO A 270 35.76 1.92 6.14
C PRO A 270 35.11 3.21 6.66
N ASP A 271 35.87 4.15 7.21
CA ASP A 271 35.33 5.46 7.62
C ASP A 271 35.36 6.48 6.46
N SER A 272 35.89 6.10 5.29
CA SER A 272 35.99 6.96 4.11
C SER A 272 34.84 6.79 3.10
N TYR A 273 33.82 5.99 3.43
CA TYR A 273 32.60 5.91 2.63
C TYR A 273 31.79 7.20 2.77
N LEU A 274 31.27 7.71 1.64
CA LEU A 274 30.29 8.79 1.71
C LEU A 274 28.97 8.30 2.31
N SER A 275 28.31 9.13 3.11
CA SER A 275 26.90 8.96 3.49
C SER A 275 25.97 9.16 2.29
N ASP A 276 24.70 8.83 2.44
CA ASP A 276 23.70 9.08 1.39
C ASP A 276 23.55 10.55 1.07
N PHE A 277 23.51 11.39 2.11
CA PHE A 277 23.51 12.84 1.95
C PHE A 277 24.71 13.32 1.15
N GLU A 278 25.93 12.93 1.54
CA GLU A 278 27.14 13.33 0.83
C GLU A 278 27.20 12.77 -0.59
N SER A 279 26.71 11.54 -0.80
CA SER A 279 26.61 10.93 -2.13
C SER A 279 25.67 11.72 -3.04
N VAL A 280 24.52 12.16 -2.53
CA VAL A 280 23.60 13.02 -3.28
C VAL A 280 24.24 14.38 -3.57
N GLN A 281 24.89 15.01 -2.60
CA GLN A 281 25.58 16.29 -2.82
C GLN A 281 26.74 16.18 -3.83
N ALA A 282 27.44 15.04 -3.86
CA ALA A 282 28.51 14.76 -4.80
C ALA A 282 28.02 14.29 -6.19
N GLY A 283 26.71 14.07 -6.36
CA GLY A 283 26.14 13.48 -7.58
C GLY A 283 26.45 11.99 -7.76
N ALA A 284 26.87 11.29 -6.71
CA ALA A 284 27.18 9.87 -6.68
C ALA A 284 25.93 9.02 -6.37
N TYR A 285 24.89 9.15 -7.19
CA TYR A 285 23.67 8.37 -7.08
C TYR A 285 23.07 8.07 -8.45
N ILE A 286 22.25 7.03 -8.53
CA ILE A 286 21.44 6.69 -9.70
C ILE A 286 19.99 6.98 -9.34
N GLY A 287 19.33 7.82 -10.15
CA GLY A 287 17.89 8.06 -10.03
C GLY A 287 17.08 6.98 -10.75
N SER A 288 15.82 6.87 -10.38
CA SER A 288 14.85 6.04 -11.07
C SER A 288 14.15 6.82 -12.19
N ASN A 289 13.66 6.07 -13.16
CA ASN A 289 12.75 6.57 -14.18
C ASN A 289 11.33 6.74 -13.64
N PRO A 290 10.44 7.40 -14.40
CA PRO A 290 9.03 7.33 -14.13
C PRO A 290 8.59 5.87 -14.20
N THR A 291 7.75 5.47 -13.25
CA THR A 291 7.15 4.14 -13.20
C THR A 291 6.37 3.87 -14.49
N LEU A 292 6.50 2.66 -15.03
CA LEU A 292 5.66 2.19 -16.12
C LEU A 292 4.44 1.49 -15.52
N GLU A 293 3.28 2.11 -15.69
CA GLU A 293 2.01 1.58 -15.19
C GLU A 293 1.35 0.65 -16.21
N ALA A 294 0.58 -0.31 -15.72
CA ALA A 294 -0.21 -1.17 -16.58
C ALA A 294 -1.45 -0.42 -17.10
N SER A 295 -2.10 -0.97 -18.12
CA SER A 295 -3.35 -0.40 -18.61
C SER A 295 -4.52 -0.76 -17.70
N ASP A 296 -5.48 0.16 -17.56
CA ASP A 296 -6.75 -0.06 -16.85
C ASP A 296 -7.63 -1.19 -17.42
N SER A 297 -7.35 -1.66 -18.64
CA SER A 297 -8.18 -2.61 -19.38
C SER A 297 -7.52 -3.97 -19.60
N GLY A 298 -8.32 -4.96 -19.98
CA GLY A 298 -7.85 -6.30 -20.30
C GLY A 298 -7.74 -7.25 -19.10
N GLN A 299 -8.20 -6.81 -17.93
CA GLN A 299 -8.18 -7.59 -16.69
C GLN A 299 -9.53 -8.26 -16.45
N TRP A 300 -9.54 -9.58 -16.36
CA TRP A 300 -10.78 -10.34 -16.17
C TRP A 300 -10.50 -11.71 -15.58
N GLY A 301 -11.54 -12.32 -15.06
CA GLY A 301 -11.48 -13.68 -14.56
C GLY A 301 -12.82 -14.36 -14.62
N ALA A 302 -12.79 -15.69 -14.51
CA ALA A 302 -13.97 -16.49 -14.25
C ALA A 302 -13.64 -17.66 -13.32
N ASN A 303 -14.59 -18.03 -12.48
CA ASN A 303 -14.52 -19.27 -11.71
C ASN A 303 -15.81 -20.09 -11.83
N LEU A 304 -15.66 -21.40 -11.69
CA LEU A 304 -16.76 -22.34 -11.59
C LEU A 304 -16.57 -23.14 -10.30
N ARG A 305 -17.54 -23.09 -9.41
CA ARG A 305 -17.54 -23.82 -8.13
C ARG A 305 -18.66 -24.85 -8.10
N TYR A 306 -18.30 -26.09 -7.80
CA TYR A 306 -19.21 -27.22 -7.70
C TYR A 306 -19.10 -27.85 -6.30
N TYR A 307 -20.21 -27.88 -5.57
CA TYR A 307 -20.28 -28.57 -4.28
C TYR A 307 -20.89 -29.96 -4.45
N SER A 308 -20.09 -31.00 -4.19
CA SER A 308 -20.52 -32.39 -4.23
C SER A 308 -21.09 -32.80 -2.87
N MET A 309 -22.40 -32.97 -2.79
CA MET A 309 -23.07 -33.41 -1.54
C MET A 309 -22.63 -34.82 -1.12
N ASP A 310 -22.36 -35.71 -2.07
CA ASP A 310 -21.95 -37.09 -1.80
C ASP A 310 -20.57 -37.18 -1.15
N LEU A 311 -19.69 -36.23 -1.48
CA LEU A 311 -18.32 -36.17 -0.97
C LEU A 311 -18.13 -35.13 0.14
N ASP A 312 -19.15 -34.33 0.44
CA ASP A 312 -19.05 -33.16 1.32
C ASP A 312 -17.83 -32.28 0.96
N THR A 313 -17.66 -32.01 -0.33
CA THR A 313 -16.45 -31.38 -0.87
C THR A 313 -16.79 -30.38 -1.97
N GLU A 314 -16.15 -29.20 -1.92
CA GLU A 314 -16.19 -28.21 -3.00
C GLU A 314 -15.02 -28.38 -3.97
N PHE A 315 -15.32 -28.33 -5.26
CA PHE A 315 -14.35 -28.28 -6.34
C PHE A 315 -14.46 -26.93 -7.04
N GLY A 316 -13.34 -26.22 -7.16
CA GLY A 316 -13.26 -24.93 -7.85
C GLY A 316 -12.30 -24.98 -9.04
N VAL A 317 -12.72 -24.42 -10.17
CA VAL A 317 -11.85 -24.14 -11.33
C VAL A 317 -11.81 -22.64 -11.53
N TYR A 318 -10.60 -22.08 -11.64
CA TYR A 318 -10.36 -20.64 -11.69
C TYR A 318 -9.52 -20.29 -12.91
N TYR A 319 -9.85 -19.18 -13.55
CA TYR A 319 -9.05 -18.55 -14.59
C TYR A 319 -8.97 -17.06 -14.32
N LEU A 320 -7.75 -16.51 -14.36
CA LEU A 320 -7.46 -15.11 -14.11
C LEU A 320 -6.50 -14.59 -15.20
N ASN A 321 -6.82 -13.44 -15.76
CA ASN A 321 -5.92 -12.65 -16.58
C ASN A 321 -5.83 -11.26 -15.96
N LEU A 322 -4.74 -10.98 -15.26
CA LEU A 322 -4.51 -9.77 -14.49
C LEU A 322 -3.20 -9.11 -14.91
N HIS A 323 -3.13 -7.79 -14.80
CA HIS A 323 -1.85 -7.10 -14.85
C HIS A 323 -1.20 -7.17 -13.48
N ASN A 324 0.13 -7.30 -13.43
CA ASN A 324 0.82 -7.34 -12.15
C ASN A 324 0.62 -6.03 -11.40
N ASN A 325 0.11 -6.10 -10.17
CA ASN A 325 -0.05 -4.96 -9.27
C ASN A 325 1.15 -4.80 -8.32
N THR A 326 2.10 -5.73 -8.30
CA THR A 326 3.33 -5.61 -7.51
C THR A 326 4.42 -4.89 -8.31
N PRO A 327 5.20 -3.99 -7.69
CA PRO A 327 6.24 -3.27 -8.40
C PRO A 327 7.38 -4.22 -8.81
N ILE A 328 7.88 -4.04 -10.04
CA ILE A 328 9.03 -4.75 -10.58
C ILE A 328 10.16 -3.76 -10.81
N ILE A 329 11.34 -4.02 -10.23
CA ILE A 329 12.55 -3.26 -10.53
C ILE A 329 13.13 -3.72 -11.87
N SER A 330 13.37 -2.79 -12.78
CA SER A 330 14.15 -3.01 -14.00
C SER A 330 15.36 -2.09 -14.00
N ALA A 331 16.53 -2.62 -14.37
CA ALA A 331 17.78 -1.88 -14.50
C ALA A 331 18.28 -1.94 -15.94
N TYR A 332 18.56 -0.78 -16.53
CA TYR A 332 19.07 -0.65 -17.89
C TYR A 332 20.54 -0.22 -17.87
N ASN A 333 21.42 -1.00 -18.51
CA ASN A 333 22.82 -0.65 -18.68
C ASN A 333 23.04 -0.05 -20.09
N TRP A 334 23.52 1.19 -20.15
CA TRP A 334 23.76 1.91 -21.40
C TRP A 334 25.24 1.97 -21.73
N THR A 335 25.62 1.50 -22.91
CA THR A 335 27.00 1.59 -23.40
C THR A 335 27.27 2.85 -24.23
N VAL A 336 26.23 3.63 -24.58
CA VAL A 336 26.31 4.86 -25.38
C VAL A 336 25.38 5.91 -24.78
N ASP A 337 25.80 7.18 -24.77
CA ASP A 337 25.02 8.32 -24.28
C ASP A 337 23.67 8.47 -25.03
N PRO A 338 22.52 8.34 -24.35
CA PRO A 338 21.20 8.31 -25.00
C PRO A 338 20.65 9.71 -25.35
N ARG A 339 21.27 10.79 -24.86
CA ARG A 339 20.77 12.18 -25.03
C ARG A 339 20.49 12.59 -26.49
N PRO A 340 21.31 12.23 -27.49
CA PRO A 340 21.05 12.58 -28.89
C PRO A 340 19.78 11.95 -29.47
N PHE A 341 19.38 10.77 -28.98
CA PHE A 341 18.20 10.05 -29.47
C PHE A 341 16.91 10.58 -28.85
N GLN A 342 16.97 11.02 -27.59
CA GLN A 342 15.84 11.61 -26.87
C GLN A 342 15.45 13.00 -27.43
N GLN A 343 16.43 13.79 -27.87
CA GLN A 343 16.18 15.09 -28.53
C GLN A 343 15.51 14.94 -29.91
N ALA A 344 15.74 13.82 -30.59
CA ALA A 344 15.14 13.53 -31.89
C ALA A 344 13.68 13.04 -31.80
N ALA A 345 13.26 12.48 -30.65
CA ALA A 345 11.93 11.89 -30.44
C ALA A 345 10.82 12.90 -30.11
N GLY A 346 11.13 14.20 -29.97
CA GLY A 346 10.12 15.26 -29.89
C GLY A 346 9.25 15.29 -28.62
N ALA A 347 9.68 14.67 -27.52
CA ALA A 347 8.97 14.78 -26.24
C ALA A 347 9.22 16.16 -25.62
N ALA A 348 8.22 17.04 -25.69
CA ALA A 348 8.19 18.26 -24.91
C ALA A 348 8.16 17.91 -23.41
N GLY A 349 9.26 18.19 -22.70
CA GLY A 349 9.26 18.34 -21.25
C GLY A 349 9.68 17.10 -20.45
N GLN A 350 10.99 16.85 -20.34
CA GLN A 350 11.54 16.19 -19.16
C GLN A 350 12.68 17.05 -18.61
N GLN A 351 12.51 17.55 -17.39
CA GLN A 351 13.50 18.39 -16.72
C GLN A 351 14.80 17.60 -16.50
N LEU A 352 15.92 18.23 -16.85
CA LEU A 352 17.28 17.68 -16.81
C LEU A 352 17.86 17.47 -15.39
N GLY A 353 17.00 17.49 -14.35
CA GLY A 353 17.40 17.32 -12.95
C GLY A 353 17.35 15.86 -12.45
N TYR A 354 16.91 14.93 -13.30
CA TYR A 354 16.84 13.51 -12.99
C TYR A 354 17.74 12.74 -13.96
N THR A 355 18.54 11.83 -13.44
CA THR A 355 19.38 10.93 -14.23
C THR A 355 18.47 9.92 -14.93
N TRP A 356 18.01 10.27 -16.13
CA TRP A 356 17.06 9.46 -16.89
C TRP A 356 17.73 8.25 -17.57
N SER A 357 17.00 7.12 -17.55
CA SER A 357 17.13 6.00 -18.47
C SER A 357 15.87 5.92 -19.39
N THR A 358 15.95 5.20 -20.50
CA THR A 358 14.95 4.84 -21.56
C THR A 358 15.33 5.39 -22.94
N PRO A 359 14.94 4.69 -24.04
CA PRO A 359 15.15 3.27 -24.42
C PRO A 359 16.12 3.09 -25.60
#